data_AF-A0A8J5CQE6-F1
#
_entry.id   AF-A0A8J5CQE6-F1
#
_cell.length_a   1.000
_cell.length_b   1.000
_cell.length_c   1.000
_cell.angle_alpha   90.00
_cell.angle_beta   90.00
_cell.angle_gamma   90.00
#
_symmetry.space_group_name_H-M   'P 1'
#
loop_
_entity.id
_entity.type
_entity.pdbx_description
1 polymer ?
#
loop_
_entity_poly.entity_id
_entity_poly.type
_entity_poly.pdbx_seq_one_letter_code
_entity_poly.pdbx_strand_id
1 'polypeptide(L)'
;MVALKSHQRVNHFPGSGFLTNKVNLAVSGLPHIPRAFRMPAEKSELLAYAKDNPKMMFVQKSNNHRGIKIEKLDALDLGADGSFVQEFVHNPLLVDGYKFDIGVYTIITSIQPLRVYIFEGDVLFRFCPVKYHPFDPEVRDKYVVGDAYLPTWKVPSLASYYTKFGFGMKGSFDAWLRAQDKNPNLVWDSVRSAIRSVFYDKETALIQASSHYPSSKNFFEMMRFDFVIDDKLEVHLMEANMSPNLSSAHFKQNRLLYEQVVYNLLSLVGVGRAVHPSSLATHSADEDEMQAAIKDIVVFADHCSVNCKNGDGACNNVECQLCLPCLSDDQKANFLQAYLEHRRRGGCRRVVPQSIHADEAHQAASMDRLTPENTLMTEWFRGMCLSDQTFCS
;
A
#
# COMPACT_ATOMS: atom_id res chain seq x y z
N MET A 1 -5.89 27.87 -12.60
CA MET A 1 -5.16 26.67 -12.15
C MET A 1 -3.85 26.62 -12.94
N VAL A 2 -2.70 26.47 -12.29
CA VAL A 2 -1.42 26.35 -13.01
C VAL A 2 -1.43 25.01 -13.74
N ALA A 3 -1.46 25.02 -15.07
CA ALA A 3 -1.38 23.81 -15.86
C ALA A 3 0.03 23.25 -15.78
N LEU A 4 0.17 22.05 -15.21
CA LEU A 4 1.44 21.33 -15.20
C LEU A 4 1.78 20.90 -16.64
N LYS A 5 3.03 21.07 -17.04
CA LYS A 5 3.56 20.52 -18.29
C LYS A 5 3.70 19.00 -18.16
N SER A 6 3.65 18.27 -19.28
CA SER A 6 3.68 16.80 -19.31
C SER A 6 4.88 16.15 -18.59
N HIS A 7 6.04 16.81 -18.59
CA HIS A 7 7.27 16.34 -17.93
C HIS A 7 7.32 16.66 -16.42
N GLN A 8 6.45 17.53 -15.91
CA GLN A 8 6.45 17.89 -14.49
C GLN A 8 5.86 16.75 -13.65
N ARG A 9 6.37 16.59 -12.44
CA ARG A 9 5.92 15.58 -11.48
C ARG A 9 5.67 16.24 -10.11
N VAL A 10 4.58 15.85 -9.45
CA VAL A 10 4.17 16.35 -8.14
C VAL A 10 3.90 15.14 -7.23
N ASN A 11 4.42 15.18 -6.01
CA ASN A 11 4.48 14.02 -5.10
C ASN A 11 3.21 13.84 -4.22
N HIS A 12 2.07 14.38 -4.65
CA HIS A 12 0.77 14.16 -4.02
C HIS A 12 -0.35 14.15 -5.06
N PHE A 13 -1.27 13.19 -4.95
CA PHE A 13 -2.48 13.23 -5.76
C PHE A 13 -3.49 14.26 -5.21
N PRO A 14 -4.28 14.91 -6.08
CA PRO A 14 -5.53 15.52 -5.65
C PRO A 14 -6.43 14.44 -5.02
N GLY A 15 -6.87 14.67 -3.78
CA GLY A 15 -7.75 13.74 -3.07
C GLY A 15 -7.04 12.71 -2.18
N SER A 16 -5.73 12.76 -1.98
CA SER A 16 -5.00 11.86 -1.05
C SER A 16 -5.58 11.83 0.38
N GLY A 17 -6.26 12.92 0.77
CA GLY A 17 -7.03 12.99 2.01
C GLY A 17 -8.08 11.89 2.18
N PHE A 18 -8.61 11.31 1.10
CA PHE A 18 -9.54 10.18 1.16
C PHE A 18 -8.88 8.90 1.68
N LEU A 19 -7.57 8.74 1.47
CA LEU A 19 -6.79 7.62 1.97
C LEU A 19 -6.31 7.86 3.42
N THR A 20 -5.99 9.11 3.76
CA THR A 20 -5.30 9.45 5.02
C THR A 20 -6.23 9.87 6.14
N ASN A 21 -7.50 10.14 5.83
CA ASN A 21 -8.48 10.52 6.84
C ASN A 21 -8.76 9.33 7.76
N LYS A 22 -8.25 9.42 9.00
CA LYS A 22 -8.31 8.35 10.00
C LYS A 22 -9.73 7.87 10.27
N VAL A 23 -10.69 8.79 10.34
CA VAL A 23 -12.10 8.43 10.60
C VAL A 23 -12.67 7.66 9.42
N ASN A 24 -12.52 8.19 8.20
CA ASN A 24 -13.07 7.56 6.99
C ASN A 24 -12.44 6.20 6.71
N LEU A 25 -11.16 6.03 7.02
CA LEU A 25 -10.47 4.74 6.91
C LEU A 25 -10.99 3.75 7.97
N ALA A 26 -11.05 4.16 9.24
CA ALA A 26 -11.45 3.29 10.35
C ALA A 26 -12.90 2.79 10.22
N VAL A 27 -13.81 3.63 9.73
CA VAL A 27 -15.24 3.30 9.62
C VAL A 27 -15.63 2.76 8.24
N SER A 28 -14.66 2.45 7.38
CA SER A 28 -14.91 1.94 6.03
C SER A 28 -15.53 0.55 6.01
N GLY A 29 -15.35 -0.24 7.07
CA GLY A 29 -15.79 -1.64 7.11
C GLY A 29 -15.01 -2.57 6.20
N LEU A 30 -13.85 -2.12 5.68
CA LEU A 30 -12.97 -2.92 4.85
C LEU A 30 -12.33 -4.07 5.67
N PRO A 31 -11.97 -5.18 5.01
CA PRO A 31 -11.20 -6.24 5.66
C PRO A 31 -9.90 -5.69 6.24
N HIS A 32 -9.38 -6.36 7.26
CA HIS A 32 -8.14 -5.96 7.95
C HIS A 32 -8.20 -4.60 8.67
N ILE A 33 -9.37 -3.96 8.81
CA ILE A 33 -9.50 -2.72 9.61
C ILE A 33 -10.36 -3.04 10.84
N PRO A 34 -9.85 -2.80 12.07
CA PRO A 34 -10.64 -3.00 13.28
C PRO A 34 -11.91 -2.16 13.25
N ARG A 35 -13.03 -2.75 13.68
CA ARG A 35 -14.35 -2.12 13.59
C ARG A 35 -14.35 -0.78 14.33
N ALA A 36 -14.91 0.25 13.71
CA ALA A 36 -15.02 1.57 14.30
C ALA A 36 -16.43 2.16 14.09
N PHE A 37 -16.77 3.11 14.97
CA PHE A 37 -18.07 3.77 15.05
C PHE A 37 -17.87 5.28 15.25
N ARG A 38 -18.50 6.10 14.43
CA ARG A 38 -18.50 7.57 14.49
C ARG A 38 -19.35 8.04 15.66
N MET A 39 -18.79 8.86 16.53
CA MET A 39 -19.55 9.46 17.62
C MET A 39 -20.01 10.89 17.25
N PRO A 40 -21.22 11.29 17.67
CA PRO A 40 -22.24 10.50 18.38
C PRO A 40 -23.16 9.66 17.46
N ALA A 41 -23.00 9.76 16.13
CA ALA A 41 -23.94 9.25 15.12
C ALA A 41 -24.22 7.72 15.20
N GLU A 42 -23.20 6.92 15.46
CA GLU A 42 -23.26 5.44 15.46
C GLU A 42 -23.21 4.88 16.90
N LYS A 43 -23.64 5.66 17.90
CA LYS A 43 -23.63 5.27 19.31
C LYS A 43 -24.46 4.01 19.58
N SER A 44 -25.66 3.91 19.02
CA SER A 44 -26.54 2.75 19.22
C SER A 44 -25.93 1.47 18.67
N GLU A 45 -25.27 1.55 17.52
CA GLU A 45 -24.57 0.43 16.87
C GLU A 45 -23.38 -0.04 17.69
N LEU A 46 -22.59 0.90 18.23
CA LEU A 46 -21.49 0.58 19.16
C LEU A 46 -21.99 -0.18 20.39
N LEU A 47 -23.09 0.28 21.00
CA LEU A 47 -23.66 -0.36 22.19
C LEU A 47 -24.18 -1.78 21.87
N ALA A 48 -24.81 -1.99 20.71
CA ALA A 48 -25.24 -3.30 20.26
C ALA A 48 -24.04 -4.23 20.00
N TYR A 49 -23.03 -3.74 19.27
CA TYR A 49 -21.81 -4.50 18.99
C TYR A 49 -21.06 -4.90 20.27
N ALA A 50 -20.93 -3.99 21.24
CA ALA A 50 -20.25 -4.27 22.50
C ALA A 50 -21.03 -5.26 23.38
N LYS A 51 -22.37 -5.28 23.29
CA LYS A 51 -23.21 -6.28 23.97
C LYS A 51 -22.95 -7.68 23.43
N ASP A 52 -22.79 -7.81 22.11
CA ASP A 52 -22.49 -9.09 21.45
C ASP A 52 -21.02 -9.50 21.64
N ASN A 53 -20.14 -8.55 21.96
CA ASN A 53 -18.70 -8.76 22.11
C ASN A 53 -18.17 -8.26 23.48
N PRO A 54 -18.61 -8.86 24.61
CA PRO A 54 -18.38 -8.32 25.96
C PRO A 54 -16.92 -8.32 26.42
N LYS A 55 -16.02 -9.01 25.71
CA LYS A 55 -14.58 -9.06 26.00
C LYS A 55 -13.77 -8.02 25.24
N MET A 56 -14.38 -7.30 24.30
CA MET A 56 -13.65 -6.32 23.48
C MET A 56 -13.33 -5.07 24.28
N MET A 57 -12.12 -4.55 24.03
CA MET A 57 -11.69 -3.25 24.52
C MET A 57 -11.77 -2.23 23.40
N PHE A 58 -11.95 -0.97 23.76
CA PHE A 58 -12.13 0.11 22.80
C PHE A 58 -11.16 1.26 23.04
N VAL A 59 -10.89 2.00 21.99
CA VAL A 59 -10.09 3.22 21.99
C VAL A 59 -10.89 4.31 21.32
N GLN A 60 -11.04 5.46 21.98
CA GLN A 60 -11.60 6.65 21.36
C GLN A 60 -10.49 7.53 20.80
N LYS A 61 -10.70 8.01 19.56
CA LYS A 61 -9.77 8.89 18.85
C LYS A 61 -10.54 10.11 18.35
N SER A 62 -9.91 11.28 18.44
CA SER A 62 -10.45 12.55 17.92
C SER A 62 -9.64 13.06 16.73
N ASN A 63 -10.23 13.95 15.94
CA ASN A 63 -9.57 14.58 14.80
C ASN A 63 -8.43 15.54 15.18
N ASN A 64 -8.44 16.14 16.39
CA ASN A 64 -7.65 17.34 16.69
C ASN A 64 -6.44 17.18 17.63
N HIS A 65 -6.22 16.04 18.33
CA HIS A 65 -4.92 15.56 18.87
C HIS A 65 -5.05 14.61 20.08
N ARG A 66 -4.08 13.67 20.11
CA ARG A 66 -3.26 13.12 21.22
C ARG A 66 -3.91 12.82 22.57
N GLY A 67 -4.68 11.75 22.60
CA GLY A 67 -5.02 11.03 23.83
C GLY A 67 -5.53 9.64 23.53
N ILE A 68 -4.74 8.79 22.86
CA ILE A 68 -5.12 7.37 22.74
C ILE A 68 -5.06 6.78 24.14
N LYS A 69 -6.23 6.55 24.71
CA LYS A 69 -6.43 5.85 25.97
C LYS A 69 -7.36 4.67 25.72
N ILE A 70 -6.97 3.51 26.22
CA ILE A 70 -7.83 2.33 26.23
C ILE A 70 -8.75 2.48 27.42
N GLU A 71 -10.05 2.46 27.16
CA GLU A 71 -11.06 2.56 28.18
C GLU A 71 -12.12 1.50 27.97
N LYS A 72 -12.83 1.19 29.05
CA LYS A 72 -14.07 0.42 28.95
C LYS A 72 -15.16 1.32 28.37
N LEU A 73 -16.17 0.69 27.76
CA LEU A 73 -17.25 1.39 27.06
C LEU A 73 -17.99 2.41 27.95
N ASP A 74 -18.10 2.14 29.24
CA ASP A 74 -18.76 2.98 30.24
C ASP A 74 -17.99 4.26 30.61
N ALA A 75 -16.67 4.29 30.36
CA ALA A 75 -15.83 5.46 30.61
C ALA A 75 -15.70 6.39 29.40
N LEU A 76 -16.07 5.92 28.20
CA LEU A 76 -15.94 6.68 26.95
C LEU A 76 -16.97 7.82 26.84
N ASP A 77 -16.54 8.96 26.30
CA ASP A 77 -17.43 10.06 25.96
C ASP A 77 -18.11 9.81 24.61
N LEU A 78 -19.22 9.07 24.65
CA LEU A 78 -20.02 8.74 23.46
C LEU A 78 -20.83 9.94 22.92
N GLY A 79 -20.75 11.11 23.56
CA GLY A 79 -21.39 12.35 23.11
C GLY A 79 -20.46 13.26 22.32
N ALA A 80 -19.14 12.99 22.29
CA ALA A 80 -18.16 13.85 21.67
C ALA A 80 -18.23 13.86 20.13
N ASP A 81 -18.64 15.00 19.57
CA ASP A 81 -18.63 15.26 18.13
C ASP A 81 -17.20 15.20 17.55
N GLY A 82 -17.10 14.68 16.32
CA GLY A 82 -15.83 14.62 15.60
C GLY A 82 -14.83 13.60 16.17
N SER A 83 -15.32 12.62 16.91
CA SER A 83 -14.55 11.48 17.42
C SER A 83 -15.07 10.15 16.85
N PHE A 84 -14.28 9.10 16.99
CA PHE A 84 -14.71 7.74 16.71
C PHE A 84 -14.19 6.78 17.77
N VAL A 85 -14.96 5.73 18.02
CA VAL A 85 -14.60 4.63 18.90
C VAL A 85 -14.22 3.44 18.03
N GLN A 86 -13.03 2.89 18.23
CA GLN A 86 -12.51 1.77 17.47
C GLN A 86 -12.18 0.60 18.40
N GLU A 87 -12.43 -0.61 17.92
CA GLU A 87 -11.97 -1.84 18.55
C GLU A 87 -10.46 -1.82 18.77
N PHE A 88 -10.02 -2.19 19.96
CA PHE A 88 -8.61 -2.30 20.31
C PHE A 88 -8.14 -3.74 20.14
N VAL A 89 -7.08 -3.91 19.34
CA VAL A 89 -6.37 -5.19 19.18
C VAL A 89 -5.66 -5.54 20.50
N HIS A 90 -6.37 -6.27 21.37
CA HIS A 90 -5.97 -6.51 22.75
C HIS A 90 -5.04 -7.71 22.96
N ASN A 91 -4.96 -8.62 21.99
CA ASN A 91 -4.02 -9.73 21.96
C ASN A 91 -2.99 -9.52 20.83
N PRO A 92 -2.15 -8.47 20.89
CA PRO A 92 -1.16 -8.24 19.85
C PRO A 92 -0.10 -9.35 19.84
N LEU A 93 0.50 -9.59 18.67
CA LEU A 93 1.74 -10.35 18.59
C LEU A 93 2.82 -9.59 19.36
N LEU A 94 3.52 -10.29 20.26
CA LEU A 94 4.60 -9.74 21.07
C LEU A 94 5.93 -10.35 20.68
N VAL A 95 6.98 -9.53 20.59
CA VAL A 95 8.37 -9.99 20.51
C VAL A 95 9.05 -9.63 21.83
N ASP A 96 9.56 -10.63 22.56
CA ASP A 96 10.13 -10.46 23.90
C ASP A 96 9.21 -9.72 24.91
N GLY A 97 7.90 -9.81 24.69
CA GLY A 97 6.88 -9.13 25.48
C GLY A 97 6.57 -7.69 25.07
N TYR A 98 7.15 -7.18 23.98
CA TYR A 98 6.88 -5.83 23.46
C TYR A 98 5.87 -5.87 22.31
N LYS A 99 4.84 -5.01 22.39
CA LYS A 99 3.94 -4.72 21.27
C LYS A 99 4.68 -3.85 20.24
N PHE A 100 4.34 -3.96 18.97
CA PHE A 100 4.90 -3.13 17.90
C PHE A 100 3.87 -2.76 16.86
N ASP A 101 4.23 -1.79 16.03
CA ASP A 101 3.59 -1.54 14.74
C ASP A 101 4.59 -1.69 13.59
N ILE A 102 4.04 -1.80 12.38
CA ILE A 102 4.78 -1.93 11.13
C ILE A 102 4.37 -0.79 10.21
N GLY A 103 5.31 0.09 9.88
CA GLY A 103 5.17 1.10 8.84
C GLY A 103 5.64 0.58 7.49
N VAL A 104 4.71 0.38 6.56
CA VAL A 104 4.97 -0.06 5.19
C VAL A 104 4.88 1.14 4.25
N TYR A 105 5.93 1.38 3.46
CA TYR A 105 5.95 2.47 2.49
C TYR A 105 5.23 2.04 1.21
N THR A 106 4.16 2.75 0.89
CA THR A 106 3.26 2.46 -0.24
C THR A 106 3.34 3.59 -1.24
N ILE A 107 3.49 3.26 -2.51
CA ILE A 107 3.73 4.19 -3.62
C ILE A 107 2.60 4.08 -4.63
N ILE A 108 2.03 5.21 -5.00
CA ILE A 108 0.99 5.33 -6.02
C ILE A 108 1.63 5.99 -7.24
N THR A 109 1.61 5.32 -8.39
CA THR A 109 2.15 5.86 -9.64
C THR A 109 1.06 6.28 -10.61
N SER A 110 -0.16 5.75 -10.44
CA SER A 110 -1.33 6.09 -11.24
C SER A 110 -2.61 5.76 -10.49
N ILE A 111 -3.65 6.54 -10.71
CA ILE A 111 -5.00 6.31 -10.16
C ILE A 111 -6.01 5.87 -11.23
N GLN A 112 -5.64 5.94 -12.51
CA GLN A 112 -6.48 5.59 -13.65
C GLN A 112 -5.60 5.28 -14.88
N PRO A 113 -5.34 4.00 -15.20
CA PRO A 113 -5.63 2.81 -14.38
C PRO A 113 -4.81 2.83 -13.09
N LEU A 114 -5.34 2.25 -12.02
CA LEU A 114 -4.74 2.22 -10.70
C LEU A 114 -3.46 1.38 -10.68
N ARG A 115 -2.35 1.98 -10.25
CA ARG A 115 -1.05 1.32 -10.07
C ARG A 115 -0.45 1.68 -8.71
N VAL A 116 -0.28 0.65 -7.88
CA VAL A 116 0.16 0.79 -6.49
C VAL A 116 1.26 -0.22 -6.20
N TYR A 117 2.30 0.21 -5.50
CA TYR A 117 3.46 -0.57 -5.11
C TYR A 117 3.73 -0.43 -3.61
N ILE A 118 4.45 -1.38 -3.04
CA ILE A 118 5.06 -1.27 -1.72
C ILE A 118 6.57 -1.41 -1.85
N PHE A 119 7.34 -0.71 -1.02
CA PHE A 119 8.77 -0.98 -0.90
C PHE A 119 8.98 -2.24 -0.03
N GLU A 120 9.50 -3.32 -0.61
CA GLU A 120 9.75 -4.59 0.09
C GLU A 120 11.20 -4.74 0.57
N GLY A 121 12.10 -3.82 0.18
CA GLY A 121 13.51 -3.89 0.56
C GLY A 121 13.72 -3.88 2.08
N ASP A 122 12.91 -3.13 2.82
CA ASP A 122 12.78 -3.19 4.27
C ASP A 122 11.49 -2.45 4.72
N VAL A 123 11.15 -2.49 6.00
CA VAL A 123 9.99 -1.81 6.59
C VAL A 123 10.36 -1.16 7.92
N LEU A 124 9.53 -0.25 8.42
CA LEU A 124 9.76 0.38 9.72
C LEU A 124 9.05 -0.40 10.83
N PHE A 125 9.79 -1.17 11.62
CA PHE A 125 9.27 -1.72 12.88
C PHE A 125 9.52 -0.75 14.03
N ARG A 126 8.49 -0.48 14.83
CA ARG A 126 8.59 0.35 16.03
C ARG A 126 7.97 -0.38 17.21
N PHE A 127 8.77 -0.68 18.23
CA PHE A 127 8.30 -1.38 19.41
C PHE A 127 7.93 -0.38 20.51
N CYS A 128 6.88 -0.70 21.26
CA CYS A 128 6.58 -0.06 22.53
C CYS A 128 7.79 -0.20 23.48
N PRO A 129 8.19 0.86 24.21
CA PRO A 129 9.38 0.79 25.06
C PRO A 129 9.15 -0.01 26.37
N VAL A 130 7.90 -0.28 26.73
CA VAL A 130 7.54 -1.05 27.93
C VAL A 130 6.87 -2.37 27.53
N LYS A 131 7.17 -3.46 28.26
CA LYS A 131 6.54 -4.76 28.05
C LYS A 131 5.03 -4.68 28.25
N TYR A 132 4.29 -5.29 27.34
CA TYR A 132 2.84 -5.28 27.29
C TYR A 132 2.22 -5.90 28.54
N HIS A 133 2.76 -7.04 29.01
CA HIS A 133 2.30 -7.72 30.22
C HIS A 133 3.21 -7.50 31.44
N PRO A 134 2.63 -7.44 32.67
CA PRO A 134 1.20 -7.34 32.96
C PRO A 134 0.61 -6.05 32.36
N PHE A 135 -0.62 -6.15 31.85
CA PHE A 135 -1.24 -5.06 31.10
C PHE A 135 -1.80 -4.00 32.05
N ASP A 136 -1.45 -2.74 31.78
CA ASP A 136 -1.92 -1.57 32.51
C ASP A 136 -2.34 -0.48 31.49
N PRO A 137 -3.63 -0.16 31.37
CA PRO A 137 -4.13 0.82 30.40
C PRO A 137 -3.68 2.25 30.70
N GLU A 138 -3.23 2.56 31.92
CA GLU A 138 -2.68 3.88 32.28
C GLU A 138 -1.24 4.07 31.75
N VAL A 139 -0.51 2.98 31.50
CA VAL A 139 0.84 3.04 30.94
C VAL A 139 0.78 2.95 29.41
N ARG A 140 0.57 4.09 28.77
CA ARG A 140 0.44 4.23 27.29
C ARG A 140 1.61 3.62 26.52
N ASP A 141 2.82 3.71 27.05
CA ASP A 141 4.05 3.17 26.47
C ASP A 141 4.08 1.63 26.37
N LYS A 142 3.06 0.94 26.88
CA LYS A 142 2.85 -0.50 26.64
C LYS A 142 2.14 -0.78 25.31
N TYR A 143 1.32 0.14 24.82
CA TYR A 143 0.39 -0.13 23.72
C TYR A 143 0.31 0.93 22.63
N VAL A 144 0.88 2.12 22.86
CA VAL A 144 1.00 3.21 21.90
C VAL A 144 2.47 3.37 21.54
N VAL A 145 2.78 3.31 20.25
CA VAL A 145 4.11 3.63 19.74
C VAL A 145 4.27 5.15 19.64
N GLY A 146 5.18 5.70 20.43
CA GLY A 146 5.59 7.11 20.36
C GLY A 146 6.89 7.32 19.59
N ASP A 147 7.40 8.55 19.57
CA ASP A 147 8.66 8.89 18.91
C ASP A 147 9.87 8.19 19.55
N ALA A 148 9.83 7.97 20.86
CA ALA A 148 10.84 7.28 21.65
C ALA A 148 10.64 5.75 21.68
N TYR A 149 10.27 5.16 20.54
CA TYR A 149 10.04 3.71 20.43
C TYR A 149 11.33 2.90 20.67
N LEU A 150 11.17 1.65 21.09
CA LEU A 150 12.27 0.68 21.18
C LEU A 150 12.59 0.19 19.76
N PRO A 151 13.81 0.44 19.23
CA PRO A 151 14.16 0.03 17.88
C PRO A 151 14.50 -1.46 17.80
N THR A 152 14.32 -2.06 16.61
CA THR A 152 14.53 -3.49 16.33
C THR A 152 15.87 -4.03 16.83
N TRP A 153 16.97 -3.27 16.68
CA TRP A 153 18.31 -3.69 17.12
C TRP A 153 18.52 -3.70 18.64
N LYS A 154 17.53 -3.23 19.41
CA LYS A 154 17.52 -3.31 20.88
C LYS A 154 16.55 -4.37 21.41
N VAL A 155 15.76 -5.03 20.55
CA VAL A 155 14.87 -6.14 20.93
C VAL A 155 15.69 -7.43 20.96
N PRO A 156 15.85 -8.11 22.11
CA PRO A 156 16.80 -9.22 22.29
C PRO A 156 16.74 -10.31 21.21
N SER A 157 15.55 -10.79 20.87
CA SER A 157 15.32 -11.85 19.90
C SER A 157 15.54 -11.43 18.44
N LEU A 158 15.58 -10.12 18.16
CA LEU A 158 15.80 -9.56 16.82
C LEU A 158 17.20 -8.96 16.64
N ALA A 159 17.85 -8.59 17.75
CA ALA A 159 19.10 -7.83 17.74
C ALA A 159 20.22 -8.57 17.01
N SER A 160 20.33 -9.89 17.15
CA SER A 160 21.34 -10.69 16.47
C SER A 160 21.11 -10.75 14.95
N TYR A 161 19.87 -10.92 14.50
CA TYR A 161 19.51 -10.87 13.07
C TYR A 161 19.89 -9.54 12.44
N TYR A 162 19.60 -8.44 13.12
CA TYR A 162 19.90 -7.10 12.61
C TYR A 162 21.40 -6.76 12.67
N THR A 163 22.03 -6.90 13.85
CA THR A 163 23.39 -6.38 14.09
C THR A 163 24.49 -7.34 13.68
N LYS A 164 24.29 -8.66 13.83
CA LYS A 164 25.32 -9.68 13.57
C LYS A 164 25.15 -10.33 12.20
N PHE A 165 23.91 -10.62 11.79
CA PHE A 165 23.64 -11.31 10.51
C PHE A 165 23.31 -10.34 9.36
N GLY A 166 23.19 -9.04 9.63
CA GLY A 166 23.08 -8.00 8.62
C GLY A 166 21.71 -7.90 7.94
N PHE A 167 20.66 -8.48 8.53
CA PHE A 167 19.29 -8.30 8.02
C PHE A 167 18.77 -6.89 8.30
N GLY A 168 17.87 -6.41 7.43
CA GLY A 168 16.98 -5.29 7.74
C GLY A 168 15.95 -5.64 8.82
N MET A 169 15.07 -4.70 9.16
CA MET A 169 14.02 -4.94 10.16
C MET A 169 13.04 -6.03 9.73
N LYS A 170 12.58 -5.98 8.48
CA LYS A 170 11.71 -6.99 7.86
C LYS A 170 12.37 -8.36 7.89
N GLY A 171 13.61 -8.46 7.41
CA GLY A 171 14.34 -9.72 7.35
C GLY A 171 14.58 -10.33 8.73
N SER A 172 14.85 -9.48 9.74
CA SER A 172 15.00 -9.91 11.14
C SER A 172 13.70 -10.46 11.70
N PHE A 173 12.58 -9.80 11.44
CA PHE A 173 11.25 -10.28 11.85
C PHE A 173 10.86 -11.58 11.14
N ASP A 174 11.08 -11.67 9.82
CA ASP A 174 10.79 -12.88 9.03
C ASP A 174 11.60 -14.08 9.52
N ALA A 175 12.88 -13.88 9.85
CA ALA A 175 13.74 -14.92 10.41
C ALA A 175 13.26 -15.35 11.81
N TRP A 176 12.88 -14.39 12.65
CA TRP A 176 12.33 -14.67 13.97
C TRP A 176 11.01 -15.46 13.90
N LEU A 177 10.07 -15.06 13.02
CA LEU A 177 8.81 -15.80 12.83
C LEU A 177 9.04 -17.25 12.39
N ARG A 178 9.95 -17.46 11.43
CA ARG A 178 10.32 -18.83 10.99
C ARG A 178 10.92 -19.66 12.12
N ALA A 179 11.70 -19.05 13.01
CA ALA A 179 12.23 -19.72 14.20
C ALA A 179 11.15 -20.07 15.24
N GLN A 180 9.93 -19.56 15.08
CA GLN A 180 8.74 -19.92 15.88
C GLN A 180 7.78 -20.83 15.08
N ASP A 181 8.25 -21.48 14.00
CA ASP A 181 7.46 -22.33 13.10
C ASP A 181 6.26 -21.61 12.45
N LYS A 182 6.36 -20.28 12.27
CA LYS A 182 5.33 -19.44 11.63
C LYS A 182 5.78 -19.00 10.23
N ASN A 183 4.83 -18.93 9.30
CA ASN A 183 5.08 -18.50 7.93
C ASN A 183 4.92 -16.96 7.78
N PRO A 184 5.99 -16.20 7.49
CA PRO A 184 5.89 -14.75 7.31
C PRO A 184 5.04 -14.32 6.12
N ASN A 185 4.88 -15.18 5.10
CA ASN A 185 4.10 -14.82 3.91
C ASN A 185 2.63 -14.51 4.26
N LEU A 186 2.05 -15.19 5.25
CA LEU A 186 0.68 -14.92 5.72
C LEU A 186 0.48 -13.47 6.16
N VAL A 187 1.49 -12.89 6.81
CA VAL A 187 1.51 -11.48 7.23
C VAL A 187 1.60 -10.57 6.01
N TRP A 188 2.59 -10.80 5.14
CA TRP A 188 2.84 -9.90 4.00
C TRP A 188 1.74 -9.98 2.92
N ASP A 189 1.12 -11.14 2.72
CA ASP A 189 -0.07 -11.30 1.87
C ASP A 189 -1.25 -10.51 2.42
N SER A 190 -1.46 -10.56 3.73
CA SER A 190 -2.52 -9.82 4.41
C SER A 190 -2.26 -8.30 4.40
N VAL A 191 -1.02 -7.85 4.54
CA VAL A 191 -0.60 -6.45 4.33
C VAL A 191 -0.95 -5.98 2.92
N ARG A 192 -0.56 -6.74 1.88
CA ARG A 192 -0.86 -6.41 0.48
C ARG A 192 -2.37 -6.40 0.21
N SER A 193 -3.10 -7.37 0.77
CA SER A 193 -4.56 -7.44 0.68
C SER A 193 -5.23 -6.21 1.28
N ALA A 194 -4.85 -5.81 2.50
CA ALA A 194 -5.37 -4.64 3.19
C ALA A 194 -5.12 -3.33 2.42
N ILE A 195 -3.90 -3.15 1.89
CA ILE A 195 -3.55 -1.98 1.06
C ILE A 195 -4.43 -1.94 -0.19
N ARG A 196 -4.52 -3.06 -0.90
CA ARG A 196 -5.32 -3.18 -2.13
C ARG A 196 -6.80 -2.87 -1.89
N SER A 197 -7.41 -3.39 -0.82
CA SER A 197 -8.82 -3.12 -0.52
C SER A 197 -9.08 -1.63 -0.27
N VAL A 198 -8.15 -0.91 0.37
CA VAL A 198 -8.27 0.53 0.57
C VAL A 198 -8.23 1.27 -0.76
N PHE A 199 -7.33 0.90 -1.67
CA PHE A 199 -7.24 1.59 -2.96
C PHE A 199 -8.44 1.35 -3.86
N TYR A 200 -8.97 0.12 -3.92
CA TYR A 200 -10.20 -0.15 -4.67
C TYR A 200 -11.40 0.60 -4.10
N ASP A 201 -11.52 0.70 -2.77
CA ASP A 201 -12.61 1.45 -2.13
C ASP A 201 -12.53 2.97 -2.41
N LYS A 202 -11.31 3.53 -2.49
CA LYS A 202 -11.10 4.98 -2.65
C LYS A 202 -10.84 5.45 -4.08
N GLU A 203 -10.70 4.54 -5.04
CA GLU A 203 -10.34 4.84 -6.44
C GLU A 203 -11.24 5.92 -7.05
N THR A 204 -12.56 5.71 -7.01
CA THR A 204 -13.54 6.64 -7.60
C THR A 204 -13.40 8.05 -7.02
N ALA A 205 -13.16 8.18 -5.71
CA ALA A 205 -12.99 9.48 -5.06
C ALA A 205 -11.69 10.18 -5.48
N LEU A 206 -10.61 9.42 -5.68
CA LEU A 206 -9.33 9.94 -6.18
C LEU A 206 -9.44 10.44 -7.63
N ILE A 207 -10.12 9.67 -8.49
CA ILE A 207 -10.36 10.04 -9.89
C ILE A 207 -11.21 11.32 -9.94
N GLN A 208 -12.30 11.38 -9.19
CA GLN A 208 -13.17 12.56 -9.12
C GLN A 208 -12.42 13.81 -8.62
N ALA A 209 -11.60 13.67 -7.58
CA ALA A 209 -10.78 14.78 -7.07
C ALA A 209 -9.76 15.27 -8.12
N SER A 210 -9.22 14.35 -8.92
CA SER A 210 -8.23 14.65 -9.96
C SER A 210 -8.83 15.20 -11.26
N SER A 211 -10.14 15.06 -11.48
CA SER A 211 -10.84 15.51 -12.70
C SER A 211 -10.70 17.00 -13.04
N HIS A 212 -10.36 17.83 -12.04
CA HIS A 212 -10.15 19.27 -12.21
C HIS A 212 -8.80 19.61 -12.88
N TYR A 213 -7.92 18.61 -13.02
CA TYR A 213 -6.61 18.75 -13.65
C TYR A 213 -6.63 18.20 -15.08
N PRO A 214 -5.88 18.79 -16.02
CA PRO A 214 -5.81 18.30 -17.40
C PRO A 214 -5.29 16.84 -17.51
N SER A 215 -4.49 16.39 -16.55
CA SER A 215 -4.00 15.03 -16.49
C SER A 215 -3.68 14.62 -15.06
N SER A 216 -4.02 13.38 -14.70
CA SER A 216 -3.58 12.74 -13.45
C SER A 216 -2.14 12.18 -13.53
N LYS A 217 -1.56 12.09 -14.73
CA LYS A 217 -0.23 11.49 -14.98
C LYS A 217 0.95 12.30 -14.43
N ASN A 218 0.70 13.55 -14.03
CA ASN A 218 1.70 14.39 -13.38
C ASN A 218 1.91 14.06 -11.90
N PHE A 219 1.01 13.28 -11.30
CA PHE A 219 1.02 13.04 -9.86
C PHE A 219 1.56 11.65 -9.55
N PHE A 220 2.28 11.56 -8.45
CA PHE A 220 2.66 10.32 -7.80
C PHE A 220 2.60 10.55 -6.30
N GLU A 221 2.61 9.52 -5.48
CA GLU A 221 2.60 9.72 -4.04
C GLU A 221 3.26 8.59 -3.29
N MET A 222 3.87 8.92 -2.16
CA MET A 222 4.38 7.96 -1.19
C MET A 222 3.71 8.20 0.16
N MET A 223 3.18 7.13 0.73
CA MET A 223 2.51 7.10 2.01
C MET A 223 3.14 6.04 2.91
N ARG A 224 2.86 6.10 4.22
CA ARG A 224 3.19 5.00 5.14
C ARG A 224 1.92 4.43 5.74
N PHE A 225 1.64 3.17 5.47
CA PHE A 225 0.53 2.44 6.08
C PHE A 225 1.04 1.76 7.36
N ASP A 226 0.37 2.03 8.47
CA ASP A 226 0.76 1.53 9.79
C ASP A 226 -0.15 0.36 10.20
N PHE A 227 0.47 -0.80 10.46
CA PHE A 227 -0.22 -2.04 10.79
C PHE A 227 0.13 -2.53 12.19
N VAL A 228 -0.77 -3.29 12.78
CA VAL A 228 -0.53 -4.13 13.97
C VAL A 228 -0.86 -5.58 13.60
N ILE A 229 -0.14 -6.52 14.22
CA ILE A 229 -0.39 -7.96 14.06
C ILE A 229 -0.90 -8.50 15.39
N ASP A 230 -1.90 -9.37 15.37
CA ASP A 230 -2.36 -10.08 16.57
C ASP A 230 -1.64 -11.43 16.78
N ASP A 231 -1.91 -12.07 17.92
CA ASP A 231 -1.30 -13.35 18.30
C ASP A 231 -1.60 -14.51 17.35
N LYS A 232 -2.67 -14.38 16.53
CA LYS A 232 -3.07 -15.30 15.47
C LYS A 232 -2.47 -14.97 14.10
N LEU A 233 -1.62 -13.95 14.02
CA LEU A 233 -1.01 -13.42 12.79
C LEU A 233 -1.99 -12.72 11.85
N GLU A 234 -3.16 -12.29 12.32
CA GLU A 234 -4.03 -11.44 11.53
C GLU A 234 -3.49 -10.00 11.54
N VAL A 235 -3.53 -9.36 10.37
CA VAL A 235 -3.03 -8.01 10.14
C VAL A 235 -4.17 -7.02 10.26
N HIS A 236 -3.94 -5.97 11.02
CA HIS A 236 -4.87 -4.88 11.31
C HIS A 236 -4.28 -3.55 10.86
N LEU A 237 -4.83 -2.93 9.82
CA LEU A 237 -4.48 -1.60 9.34
C LEU A 237 -5.04 -0.54 10.31
N MET A 238 -4.14 0.27 10.85
CA MET A 238 -4.48 1.26 11.88
C MET A 238 -4.64 2.67 11.29
N GLU A 239 -3.75 3.05 10.36
CA GLU A 239 -3.79 4.36 9.70
C GLU A 239 -2.93 4.38 8.43
N ALA A 240 -3.22 5.33 7.53
CA ALA A 240 -2.36 5.69 6.41
C ALA A 240 -1.88 7.14 6.60
N ASN A 241 -0.57 7.32 6.62
CA ASN A 241 0.07 8.60 6.87
C ASN A 241 0.56 9.23 5.57
N MET A 242 0.03 10.41 5.25
CA MET A 242 0.55 11.29 4.21
C MET A 242 1.88 11.88 4.67
N SER A 243 2.83 12.06 3.75
CA SER A 243 4.11 12.72 4.03
C SER A 243 4.82 12.14 5.27
N PRO A 244 5.08 10.82 5.30
CA PRO A 244 5.68 10.19 6.48
C PRO A 244 7.04 10.81 6.77
N ASN A 245 7.39 10.90 8.07
CA ASN A 245 8.68 11.43 8.50
C ASN A 245 9.81 10.48 8.03
N LEU A 246 10.72 11.02 7.21
CA LEU A 246 11.92 10.33 6.70
C LEU A 246 13.22 10.86 7.35
N SER A 247 13.12 11.58 8.48
CA SER A 247 14.28 12.05 9.22
C SER A 247 14.89 10.91 10.05
N SER A 248 16.18 10.67 9.83
CA SER A 248 17.00 9.75 10.62
C SER A 248 17.70 10.43 11.81
N ALA A 249 17.34 11.68 12.13
CA ALA A 249 17.97 12.43 13.22
C ALA A 249 17.83 11.73 14.58
N HIS A 250 16.65 11.15 14.86
CA HIS A 250 16.39 10.42 16.09
C HIS A 250 17.06 9.03 16.09
N PHE A 251 16.94 8.29 14.99
CA PHE A 251 17.56 6.98 14.81
C PHE A 251 18.38 6.93 13.52
N LYS A 252 19.70 7.17 13.64
CA LYS A 252 20.62 7.25 12.50
C LYS A 252 20.66 5.97 11.66
N GLN A 253 20.43 4.81 12.29
CA GLN A 253 20.39 3.50 11.64
C GLN A 253 19.28 3.43 10.57
N ASN A 254 18.18 4.18 10.71
CA ASN A 254 17.10 4.19 9.73
C ASN A 254 17.43 5.02 8.48
N ARG A 255 18.57 5.74 8.45
CA ARG A 255 18.99 6.57 7.31
C ARG A 255 18.95 5.77 6.00
N LEU A 256 19.52 4.56 5.99
CA LEU A 256 19.61 3.75 4.77
C LEU A 256 18.23 3.31 4.28
N LEU A 257 17.33 2.88 5.18
CA LEU A 257 15.94 2.56 4.83
C LEU A 257 15.28 3.74 4.13
N TYR A 258 15.37 4.95 4.69
CA TYR A 258 14.73 6.13 4.12
C TYR A 258 15.35 6.54 2.78
N GLU A 259 16.68 6.47 2.65
CA GLU A 259 17.38 6.71 1.39
C GLU A 259 16.97 5.71 0.32
N GLN A 260 16.85 4.42 0.66
CA GLN A 260 16.40 3.39 -0.26
C GLN A 260 14.94 3.58 -0.67
N VAL A 261 14.05 3.96 0.26
CA VAL A 261 12.66 4.28 -0.06
C VAL A 261 12.59 5.42 -1.07
N VAL A 262 13.30 6.52 -0.82
CA VAL A 262 13.32 7.69 -1.73
C VAL A 262 13.96 7.34 -3.07
N TYR A 263 15.08 6.61 -3.06
CA TYR A 263 15.76 6.19 -4.28
C TYR A 263 14.85 5.33 -5.18
N ASN A 264 14.21 4.30 -4.61
CA ASN A 264 13.33 3.41 -5.36
C ASN A 264 12.03 4.12 -5.78
N LEU A 265 11.50 5.02 -4.95
CA LEU A 265 10.37 5.89 -5.34
C LEU A 265 10.70 6.70 -6.58
N LEU A 266 11.79 7.47 -6.56
CA LEU A 266 12.17 8.35 -7.67
C LEU A 266 12.53 7.55 -8.93
N SER A 267 13.13 6.37 -8.78
CA SER A 267 13.39 5.45 -9.90
C SER A 267 12.08 4.95 -10.52
N LEU A 268 11.16 4.44 -9.70
CA LEU A 268 9.87 3.90 -10.11
C LEU A 268 9.03 4.93 -10.88
N VAL A 269 8.94 6.16 -10.39
CA VAL A 269 8.18 7.24 -11.05
C VAL A 269 8.91 7.89 -12.23
N GLY A 270 10.16 7.49 -12.48
CA GLY A 270 10.99 8.00 -13.59
C GLY A 270 11.54 9.40 -13.36
N VAL A 271 11.66 9.85 -12.11
CA VAL A 271 12.23 11.17 -11.75
C VAL A 271 13.77 11.16 -11.71
N GLY A 272 14.41 10.01 -11.92
CA GLY A 272 15.84 9.89 -12.25
C GLY A 272 16.04 9.46 -13.70
N ARG A 273 16.80 10.21 -14.48
CA ARG A 273 17.03 9.90 -15.90
C ARG A 273 18.13 8.88 -16.08
N ALA A 274 17.83 7.79 -16.80
CA ALA A 274 18.84 6.83 -17.22
C ALA A 274 19.63 7.33 -18.44
N VAL A 275 18.99 8.08 -19.35
CA VAL A 275 19.57 8.50 -20.63
C VAL A 275 20.39 9.80 -20.51
N HIS A 276 19.88 10.77 -19.76
CA HIS A 276 20.53 12.08 -19.57
C HIS A 276 20.56 12.49 -18.09
N PRO A 277 21.51 11.99 -17.29
CA PRO A 277 21.54 12.19 -15.84
C PRO A 277 21.53 13.66 -15.37
N SER A 278 21.87 14.60 -16.26
CA SER A 278 22.13 16.02 -15.95
C SER A 278 21.05 17.02 -16.37
N SER A 279 19.90 16.60 -16.91
CA SER A 279 18.85 17.53 -17.37
C SER A 279 17.47 17.08 -16.88
N LEU A 280 16.44 17.94 -16.94
CA LEU A 280 15.02 17.60 -16.68
C LEU A 280 14.11 18.06 -17.85
N ALA A 281 14.71 18.39 -19.00
CA ALA A 281 14.05 18.62 -20.27
C ALA A 281 13.09 17.50 -20.74
N THR A 282 12.36 17.75 -21.82
CA THR A 282 11.55 16.74 -22.51
C THR A 282 12.44 15.74 -23.26
N HIS A 283 12.02 14.48 -23.31
CA HIS A 283 12.63 13.45 -24.15
C HIS A 283 12.28 13.67 -25.63
N SER A 284 13.16 13.22 -26.53
CA SER A 284 12.77 13.04 -27.94
C SER A 284 11.97 11.74 -28.09
N ALA A 285 11.21 11.63 -29.18
CA ALA A 285 10.49 10.38 -29.49
C ALA A 285 11.46 9.18 -29.56
N ASP A 286 12.63 9.36 -30.17
CA ASP A 286 13.66 8.31 -30.27
C ASP A 286 14.18 7.89 -28.88
N GLU A 287 14.32 8.82 -27.93
CA GLU A 287 14.74 8.52 -26.55
C GLU A 287 13.68 7.76 -25.76
N ASP A 288 12.40 8.07 -26.00
CA ASP A 288 11.28 7.36 -25.38
C ASP A 288 11.17 5.93 -25.95
N GLU A 289 11.21 5.79 -27.28
CA GLU A 289 11.18 4.48 -27.97
C GLU A 289 12.38 3.59 -27.63
N MET A 290 13.56 4.18 -27.39
CA MET A 290 14.74 3.44 -26.92
C MET A 290 14.51 2.79 -25.54
N GLN A 291 13.73 3.44 -24.67
CA GLN A 291 13.46 2.92 -23.32
C GLN A 291 12.34 1.88 -23.32
N ALA A 292 11.27 2.14 -24.07
CA ALA A 292 10.17 1.20 -24.31
C ALA A 292 9.44 1.56 -25.61
N ALA A 293 9.18 0.56 -26.44
CA ALA A 293 8.45 0.68 -27.68
C ALA A 293 7.17 -0.17 -27.66
N ILE A 294 6.29 0.06 -28.64
CA ILE A 294 5.02 -0.68 -28.76
C ILE A 294 5.22 -2.20 -28.78
N LYS A 295 6.29 -2.68 -29.41
CA LYS A 295 6.64 -4.10 -29.46
C LYS A 295 6.90 -4.73 -28.08
N ASP A 296 7.22 -3.91 -27.08
CA ASP A 296 7.54 -4.38 -25.73
C ASP A 296 6.29 -4.52 -24.84
N ILE A 297 5.14 -4.00 -25.30
CA ILE A 297 3.88 -3.99 -24.53
C ILE A 297 2.77 -4.83 -25.16
N VAL A 298 2.98 -5.39 -26.36
CA VAL A 298 1.98 -6.27 -27.00
C VAL A 298 1.98 -7.63 -26.31
N VAL A 299 0.78 -8.13 -26.03
CA VAL A 299 0.55 -9.42 -25.34
C VAL A 299 -0.42 -10.29 -26.14
N PHE A 300 -0.48 -11.58 -25.80
CA PHE A 300 -1.44 -12.54 -26.37
C PHE A 300 -1.42 -12.63 -27.90
N ALA A 301 -0.24 -12.53 -28.54
CA ALA A 301 -0.11 -12.52 -30.00
C ALA A 301 -0.81 -13.71 -30.69
N ASP A 302 -0.70 -14.91 -30.11
CA ASP A 302 -1.36 -16.12 -30.63
C ASP A 302 -2.89 -15.96 -30.62
N HIS A 303 -3.46 -15.52 -29.50
CA HIS A 303 -4.90 -15.26 -29.36
C HIS A 303 -5.36 -14.14 -30.31
N CYS A 304 -4.62 -13.03 -30.40
CA CYS A 304 -4.92 -11.95 -31.34
C CYS A 304 -4.97 -12.44 -32.80
N SER A 305 -4.06 -13.35 -33.17
CA SER A 305 -3.97 -13.86 -34.53
C SER A 305 -5.09 -14.85 -34.90
N VAL A 306 -5.66 -15.56 -33.92
CA VAL A 306 -6.66 -16.62 -34.15
C VAL A 306 -8.07 -16.16 -33.83
N ASN A 307 -8.26 -15.50 -32.68
CA ASN A 307 -9.57 -15.26 -32.07
C ASN A 307 -10.13 -13.84 -32.30
N CYS A 308 -9.27 -12.87 -32.65
CA CYS A 308 -9.65 -11.45 -32.71
C CYS A 308 -9.70 -10.86 -34.14
N LYS A 309 -9.95 -11.70 -35.16
CA LYS A 309 -9.98 -11.27 -36.57
C LYS A 309 -11.33 -10.66 -37.00
N ASN A 310 -11.25 -9.50 -37.68
CA ASN A 310 -12.23 -8.74 -38.49
C ASN A 310 -13.75 -9.01 -38.29
N GLY A 311 -14.43 -8.01 -37.71
CA GLY A 311 -15.89 -7.85 -37.67
C GLY A 311 -16.31 -6.77 -36.66
N ASP A 312 -17.58 -6.34 -36.70
CA ASP A 312 -18.22 -5.48 -35.69
C ASP A 312 -18.31 -6.25 -34.35
N GLY A 313 -17.19 -6.29 -33.64
CA GLY A 313 -17.05 -7.02 -32.37
C GLY A 313 -15.67 -7.62 -32.09
N ALA A 314 -14.70 -7.41 -32.99
CA ALA A 314 -13.32 -7.91 -32.81
C ALA A 314 -12.64 -7.40 -31.52
N CYS A 315 -13.05 -6.25 -30.98
CA CYS A 315 -12.53 -5.68 -29.74
C CYS A 315 -13.50 -5.82 -28.54
N ASN A 316 -14.46 -6.75 -28.58
CA ASN A 316 -15.46 -6.89 -27.51
C ASN A 316 -14.92 -7.68 -26.31
N ASN A 317 -14.08 -8.69 -26.54
CA ASN A 317 -13.44 -9.46 -25.47
C ASN A 317 -12.24 -8.66 -24.89
N VAL A 318 -12.05 -8.72 -23.57
CA VAL A 318 -10.93 -8.08 -22.87
C VAL A 318 -9.57 -8.50 -23.45
N GLU A 319 -9.38 -9.79 -23.75
CA GLU A 319 -8.14 -10.28 -24.36
C GLU A 319 -7.92 -9.67 -25.76
N CYS A 320 -8.98 -9.48 -26.54
CA CYS A 320 -8.90 -8.85 -27.84
C CYS A 320 -8.70 -7.33 -27.77
N GLN A 321 -9.20 -6.68 -26.72
CA GLN A 321 -8.95 -5.25 -26.49
C GLN A 321 -7.46 -4.95 -26.28
N LEU A 322 -6.68 -5.93 -25.83
CA LEU A 322 -5.22 -5.82 -25.66
C LEU A 322 -4.43 -6.01 -26.97
N CYS A 323 -5.09 -6.44 -28.05
CA CYS A 323 -4.46 -6.54 -29.36
C CYS A 323 -4.17 -5.15 -29.93
N LEU A 324 -3.00 -4.99 -30.55
CA LEU A 324 -2.53 -3.69 -31.04
C LEU A 324 -3.56 -2.87 -31.86
N PRO A 325 -4.37 -3.46 -32.77
CA PRO A 325 -5.38 -2.72 -33.52
C PRO A 325 -6.52 -2.13 -32.68
N CYS A 326 -6.78 -2.69 -31.49
CA CYS A 326 -7.83 -2.25 -30.59
C CYS A 326 -7.35 -1.22 -29.56
N LEU A 327 -6.04 -1.01 -29.44
CA LEU A 327 -5.47 -0.11 -28.44
C LEU A 327 -5.57 1.36 -28.84
N SER A 328 -6.17 2.16 -27.97
CA SER A 328 -6.12 3.63 -28.04
C SER A 328 -4.71 4.15 -27.69
N ASP A 329 -4.40 5.38 -28.10
CA ASP A 329 -3.10 5.98 -27.78
C ASP A 329 -2.91 6.22 -26.28
N ASP A 330 -3.99 6.47 -25.54
CA ASP A 330 -3.94 6.58 -24.08
C ASP A 330 -3.62 5.23 -23.42
N GLN A 331 -4.22 4.13 -23.90
CA GLN A 331 -3.93 2.78 -23.43
C GLN A 331 -2.47 2.40 -23.72
N LYS A 332 -1.97 2.67 -24.93
CA LYS A 332 -0.55 2.46 -25.28
C LYS A 332 0.36 3.22 -24.33
N ALA A 333 0.07 4.49 -24.05
CA ALA A 333 0.85 5.29 -23.12
C ALA A 333 0.82 4.72 -21.69
N ASN A 334 -0.34 4.24 -21.23
CA ASN A 334 -0.48 3.63 -19.90
C ASN A 334 0.30 2.31 -19.79
N PHE A 335 0.30 1.47 -20.82
CA PHE A 335 1.06 0.22 -20.84
C PHE A 335 2.57 0.45 -20.97
N LEU A 336 3.01 1.40 -21.81
CA LEU A 336 4.42 1.81 -21.87
C LEU A 336 4.91 2.31 -20.51
N GLN A 337 4.12 3.14 -19.84
CA GLN A 337 4.45 3.62 -18.50
C GLN A 337 4.50 2.49 -17.47
N ALA A 338 3.53 1.57 -17.49
CA ALA A 338 3.51 0.40 -16.61
C ALA A 338 4.71 -0.54 -16.85
N TYR A 339 5.12 -0.74 -18.11
CA TYR A 339 6.31 -1.49 -18.50
C TYR A 339 7.59 -0.84 -17.96
N LEU A 340 7.72 0.48 -18.11
CA LEU A 340 8.86 1.23 -17.58
C LEU A 340 8.88 1.23 -16.04
N GLU A 341 7.74 1.36 -15.39
CA GLU A 341 7.61 1.20 -13.93
C GLU A 341 8.10 -0.18 -13.50
N HIS A 342 7.68 -1.24 -14.19
CA HIS A 342 8.16 -2.60 -13.90
C HIS A 342 9.67 -2.71 -14.00
N ARG A 343 10.28 -2.21 -15.07
CA ARG A 343 11.74 -2.24 -15.26
C ARG A 343 12.51 -1.42 -14.22
N ARG A 344 11.90 -0.35 -13.69
CA ARG A 344 12.51 0.56 -12.72
C ARG A 344 12.11 0.30 -11.27
N ARG A 345 11.30 -0.73 -11.00
CA ARG A 345 10.70 -0.96 -9.68
C ARG A 345 11.72 -1.14 -8.56
N GLY A 346 12.92 -1.62 -8.87
CA GLY A 346 13.96 -1.85 -7.87
C GLY A 346 13.46 -2.74 -6.74
N GLY A 347 13.56 -2.27 -5.50
CA GLY A 347 13.05 -2.95 -4.30
C GLY A 347 11.54 -2.83 -4.07
N CYS A 348 10.78 -2.24 -5.01
CA CYS A 348 9.33 -2.12 -4.92
C CYS A 348 8.63 -3.32 -5.57
N ARG A 349 7.56 -3.78 -4.93
CA ARG A 349 6.66 -4.81 -5.42
C ARG A 349 5.30 -4.23 -5.74
N ARG A 350 4.69 -4.68 -6.85
CA ARG A 350 3.34 -4.28 -7.24
C ARG A 350 2.29 -4.88 -6.30
N VAL A 351 1.31 -4.07 -5.91
CA VAL A 351 0.14 -4.47 -5.11
C VAL A 351 -1.13 -4.34 -5.94
N VAL A 352 -1.21 -3.31 -6.80
CA VAL A 352 -2.29 -3.12 -7.76
C VAL A 352 -1.69 -2.83 -9.15
N PRO A 353 -2.11 -3.55 -10.21
CA PRO A 353 -2.87 -4.80 -10.16
C PRO A 353 -2.17 -5.90 -9.36
N GLN A 354 -2.96 -6.84 -8.83
CA GLN A 354 -2.44 -7.93 -8.02
C GLN A 354 -1.39 -8.73 -8.81
N SER A 355 -0.25 -9.02 -8.17
CA SER A 355 0.75 -9.96 -8.69
C SER A 355 0.12 -11.36 -8.84
N ILE A 356 0.40 -12.03 -9.95
CA ILE A 356 -0.17 -13.35 -10.30
C ILE A 356 0.94 -14.38 -10.15
N HIS A 357 0.67 -15.51 -9.49
CA HIS A 357 1.66 -16.58 -9.48
C HIS A 357 1.81 -17.17 -10.90
N ALA A 358 3.03 -17.54 -11.30
CA ALA A 358 3.28 -18.04 -12.65
C ALA A 358 2.37 -19.24 -13.00
N ASP A 359 2.10 -20.11 -12.02
CA ASP A 359 1.22 -21.27 -12.18
C ASP A 359 -0.27 -20.89 -12.35
N GLU A 360 -0.66 -19.72 -11.86
CA GLU A 360 -2.02 -19.18 -11.94
C GLU A 360 -2.24 -18.30 -13.18
N ALA A 361 -1.16 -17.89 -13.87
CA ALA A 361 -1.24 -16.97 -15.00
C ALA A 361 -2.02 -17.53 -16.20
N HIS A 362 -2.15 -18.86 -16.29
CA HIS A 362 -2.98 -19.53 -17.29
C HIS A 362 -4.49 -19.46 -17.00
N GLN A 363 -4.87 -19.11 -15.77
CA GLN A 363 -6.27 -18.88 -15.39
C GLN A 363 -6.63 -17.41 -15.65
N ALA A 364 -7.91 -17.14 -15.95
CA ALA A 364 -8.38 -15.76 -16.06
C ALA A 364 -8.25 -15.07 -14.69
N ALA A 365 -7.77 -13.82 -14.66
CA ALA A 365 -7.70 -13.09 -13.40
C ALA A 365 -9.11 -12.91 -12.83
N SER A 366 -9.24 -12.90 -11.50
CA SER A 366 -10.49 -12.48 -10.86
C SER A 366 -10.67 -10.97 -11.11
N MET A 367 -11.64 -10.62 -11.95
CA MET A 367 -11.93 -9.23 -12.36
C MET A 367 -13.10 -8.62 -11.59
N ASP A 368 -13.59 -9.30 -10.55
CA ASP A 368 -14.76 -8.86 -9.81
C ASP A 368 -14.50 -7.48 -9.19
N ARG A 369 -15.39 -6.53 -9.50
CA ARG A 369 -15.40 -5.14 -8.99
C ARG A 369 -14.28 -4.23 -9.52
N LEU A 370 -13.56 -4.62 -10.57
CA LEU A 370 -12.60 -3.74 -11.25
C LEU A 370 -13.27 -2.81 -12.26
N THR A 371 -12.74 -1.59 -12.42
CA THR A 371 -13.10 -0.69 -13.51
C THR A 371 -12.60 -1.26 -14.85
N PRO A 372 -13.18 -0.89 -16.01
CA PRO A 372 -12.71 -1.38 -17.31
C PRO A 372 -11.22 -1.17 -17.56
N GLU A 373 -10.68 -0.03 -17.11
CA GLU A 373 -9.25 0.28 -17.24
C GLU A 373 -8.37 -0.59 -16.34
N ASN A 374 -8.81 -0.86 -15.11
CA ASN A 374 -8.10 -1.77 -14.20
C ASN A 374 -8.18 -3.22 -14.66
N THR A 375 -9.31 -3.63 -15.24
CA THR A 375 -9.47 -4.93 -15.87
C THR A 375 -8.46 -5.11 -17.00
N LEU A 376 -8.37 -4.14 -17.91
CA LEU A 376 -7.38 -4.17 -18.99
C LEU A 376 -5.94 -4.16 -18.48
N MET A 377 -5.63 -3.35 -17.47
CA MET A 377 -4.29 -3.32 -16.88
C MET A 377 -3.93 -4.63 -16.17
N THR A 378 -4.89 -5.27 -15.51
CA THR A 378 -4.70 -6.58 -14.87
C THR A 378 -4.44 -7.67 -15.90
N GLU A 379 -5.26 -7.74 -16.94
CA GLU A 379 -5.09 -8.71 -18.03
C GLU A 379 -3.81 -8.46 -18.85
N TRP A 380 -3.42 -7.20 -19.02
CA TRP A 380 -2.14 -6.86 -19.63
C TRP A 380 -0.96 -7.40 -18.81
N PHE A 381 -0.96 -7.20 -17.49
CA PHE A 381 0.07 -7.77 -16.62
C PHE A 381 0.07 -9.31 -16.62
N ARG A 382 -1.10 -9.96 -16.77
CA ARG A 382 -1.19 -11.41 -16.99
C ARG A 382 -0.49 -11.83 -18.27
N GLY A 383 -0.78 -11.15 -19.38
CA GLY A 383 -0.13 -11.40 -20.67
C GLY A 383 1.39 -11.19 -20.64
N MET A 384 1.84 -10.15 -19.93
CA MET A 384 3.26 -9.92 -19.70
C MET A 384 3.89 -11.02 -18.84
N CYS A 385 3.23 -11.46 -17.77
CA CYS A 385 3.70 -12.55 -16.90
C CYS A 385 3.84 -13.89 -17.66
N LEU A 386 2.92 -14.19 -18.57
CA LEU A 386 3.01 -15.38 -19.45
C LEU A 386 4.20 -15.32 -20.41
N SER A 387 4.60 -14.12 -20.82
CA SER A 387 5.72 -13.91 -21.75
C SER A 387 7.06 -13.79 -21.02
N ASP A 388 7.05 -13.20 -19.81
CA ASP A 388 8.21 -12.95 -18.96
C ASP A 388 7.79 -13.10 -17.49
N GLN A 389 8.30 -14.17 -16.86
CA GLN A 389 7.99 -14.49 -15.45
C GLN A 389 8.33 -13.36 -14.47
N THR A 390 9.23 -12.44 -14.83
CA THR A 390 9.55 -11.31 -13.96
C THR A 390 8.35 -10.38 -13.74
N PHE A 391 7.34 -10.38 -14.64
CA PHE A 391 6.10 -9.60 -14.52
C PHE A 391 5.05 -10.22 -13.59
N CYS A 392 5.23 -11.48 -13.20
CA CYS A 392 4.31 -12.20 -12.32
C CYS A 392 4.32 -11.65 -10.88
N SER A 393 5.49 -11.21 -10.37
CA SER A 393 5.71 -10.86 -8.96
C SER A 393 5.84 -9.36 -8.68
#